data_AF-A0A1Q6RSN9-F1
#
_entry.id   AF-A0A1Q6RSN9-F1
#
_cell.length_a   1.000
_cell.length_b   1.000
_cell.length_c   1.000
_cell.angle_alpha   90.00
_cell.angle_beta   90.00
_cell.angle_gamma   90.00
#
_symmetry.space_group_name_H-M   'P 1'
#
loop_
_entity.id
_entity.type
_entity.pdbx_description
1 polymer ?
#
loop_
_entity_poly.entity_id
_entity_poly.type
_entity_poly.pdbx_seq_one_letter_code
_entity_poly.pdbx_strand_id
1 'polypeptide(L)'
;MKKIIATVLAMVMALALCSTAFAATTVTAKAYRDTSAKDAVKKPVTATFYAATAAKLDKDGKQTNTANVAYYVVNDVEYVVVSSLADADLVLYGDADATSVMLYLAKATVHYNGTGIEFKNFGKKCGQFDYDFDSAETYYTTNEKGNKALYVADEKGAEALLVGGKLINVTLVAADATATVQHTAIPTVKDGKVVGYTCSVCKLAAVKAANYASIPDGAQIITGNWYFPATAASTTPSAGSPKTFDAGIAMYVGMALTSVAGSAVVIGKKKEF
;
A
#
# COMPACT_ATOMS: atom_id res chain seq x y z
N MET A 1 -11.56 13.77 16.17
CA MET A 1 -10.91 13.92 14.85
C MET A 1 -9.47 13.44 15.00
N LYS A 2 -9.20 12.21 14.55
CA LYS A 2 -7.86 11.59 14.60
C LYS A 2 -7.02 12.21 13.48
N LYS A 3 -5.84 12.70 13.82
CA LYS A 3 -4.96 13.46 12.91
C LYS A 3 -4.27 12.46 11.97
N ILE A 4 -4.90 12.14 10.84
CA ILE A 4 -4.27 11.29 9.82
C ILE A 4 -3.01 12.02 9.30
N ILE A 5 -1.83 11.61 9.76
CA ILE A 5 -0.49 12.16 9.43
C ILE A 5 -0.11 11.93 7.95
N ALA A 6 -1.03 11.36 7.14
CA ALA A 6 -0.82 11.07 5.72
C ALA A 6 -0.57 12.31 4.84
N THR A 7 -0.85 13.52 5.33
CA THR A 7 -0.60 14.77 4.60
C THR A 7 0.84 15.27 4.73
N VAL A 8 1.57 14.88 5.77
CA VAL A 8 2.92 15.42 6.03
C VAL A 8 3.97 14.71 5.17
N LEU A 9 3.77 13.44 4.85
CA LEU A 9 4.83 12.60 4.27
C LEU A 9 4.98 12.70 2.74
N ALA A 10 3.95 13.14 2.01
CA ALA A 10 4.03 13.28 0.54
C ALA A 10 5.02 14.38 0.11
N MET A 11 5.22 15.39 0.96
CA MET A 11 6.16 16.47 0.71
C MET A 11 7.62 16.05 0.99
N VAL A 12 7.84 14.98 1.75
CA VAL A 12 9.16 14.48 2.15
C VAL A 12 9.90 13.82 0.98
N MET A 13 9.17 13.20 0.04
CA MET A 13 9.80 12.66 -1.18
C MET A 13 10.36 13.74 -2.10
N ALA A 14 9.74 14.92 -2.18
CA ALA A 14 10.23 16.00 -3.04
C ALA A 14 11.48 16.69 -2.48
N LEU A 15 11.62 16.81 -1.16
CA LEU A 15 12.80 17.41 -0.54
C LEU A 15 14.01 16.45 -0.50
N ALA A 16 13.77 15.14 -0.42
CA ALA A 16 14.84 14.14 -0.37
C ALA A 16 15.59 14.00 -1.71
N LEU A 17 14.92 14.18 -2.85
CA LEU A 17 15.56 14.09 -4.18
C LEU A 17 16.59 15.22 -4.42
N CYS A 18 16.50 16.33 -3.70
CA CYS A 18 17.44 17.45 -3.77
C CYS A 18 18.67 17.28 -2.85
N SER A 19 18.72 16.23 -2.02
CA SER A 19 19.73 16.09 -0.95
C SER A 19 21.00 15.34 -1.38
N THR A 20 21.04 14.75 -2.58
CA THR A 20 22.26 14.08 -3.11
C THR A 20 23.37 15.05 -3.53
N ALA A 21 23.21 16.35 -3.30
CA ALA A 21 24.18 17.38 -3.65
C ALA A 21 25.02 17.91 -2.47
N PHE A 22 24.75 17.49 -1.21
CA PHE A 22 25.57 17.90 -0.07
C PHE A 22 26.13 16.68 0.67
N ALA A 23 27.45 16.53 0.61
CA ALA A 23 28.25 15.44 1.16
C ALA A 23 28.29 15.33 2.70
N ALA A 24 27.43 16.06 3.42
CA ALA A 24 27.38 16.01 4.88
C ALA A 24 26.30 15.02 5.34
N THR A 25 26.73 13.86 5.84
CA THR A 25 25.84 12.84 6.46
C THR A 25 25.40 13.22 7.87
N THR A 26 25.85 14.37 8.39
CA THR A 26 25.56 14.83 9.75
C THR A 26 25.27 16.32 9.77
N VAL A 27 24.24 16.72 10.51
CA VAL A 27 23.89 18.11 10.81
C VAL A 27 24.12 18.33 12.30
N THR A 28 24.91 19.35 12.66
CA THR A 28 25.10 19.74 14.07
C THR A 28 24.30 21.01 14.35
N ALA A 29 23.27 20.87 15.18
CA ALA A 29 22.47 21.99 15.69
C ALA A 29 23.11 22.52 16.98
N LYS A 30 22.94 23.81 17.28
CA LYS A 30 23.46 24.45 18.50
C LYS A 30 22.46 24.43 19.65
N ALA A 31 21.18 24.29 19.32
CA ALA A 31 20.08 24.11 20.26
C ALA A 31 19.00 23.22 19.63
N TYR A 32 18.15 22.63 20.47
CA TYR A 32 17.01 21.85 20.02
C TYR A 32 15.82 22.03 20.96
N ARG A 33 14.61 21.76 20.46
CA ARG A 33 13.38 21.80 21.27
C ARG A 33 12.50 20.62 20.93
N ASP A 34 12.20 19.80 21.93
CA ASP A 34 11.07 18.87 21.87
C ASP A 34 9.79 19.69 21.94
N THR A 35 8.86 19.51 21.00
CA THR A 35 7.66 20.35 20.91
C THR A 35 6.67 20.14 22.06
N SER A 36 6.86 19.08 22.85
CA SER A 36 6.15 18.89 24.12
C SER A 36 6.72 19.76 25.27
N ALA A 37 7.92 20.31 25.13
CA ALA A 37 8.56 21.19 26.09
C ALA A 37 8.35 22.67 25.74
N LYS A 38 8.23 23.53 26.77
CA LYS A 38 8.11 24.99 26.59
C LYS A 38 9.39 25.62 26.07
N ASP A 39 10.53 25.23 26.63
CA ASP A 39 11.80 25.89 26.40
C ASP A 39 12.75 25.02 25.56
N ALA A 40 13.56 25.68 24.73
CA ALA A 40 14.61 25.01 23.97
C ALA A 40 15.80 24.65 24.88
N VAL A 41 16.42 23.52 24.58
CA VAL A 41 17.69 23.10 25.18
C VAL A 41 18.83 23.78 24.42
N LYS A 42 19.52 24.71 25.08
CA LYS A 42 20.67 25.45 24.54
C LYS A 42 21.97 24.63 24.62
N LYS A 43 21.96 23.43 24.03
CA LYS A 43 23.13 22.55 23.93
C LYS A 43 23.21 21.97 22.51
N PRO A 44 24.43 21.74 22.00
CA PRO A 44 24.59 21.16 20.69
C PRO A 44 24.03 19.73 20.65
N VAL A 45 23.46 19.38 19.51
CA VAL A 45 22.98 18.03 19.20
C VAL A 45 23.28 17.69 17.75
N THR A 46 23.58 16.42 17.48
CA THR A 46 23.88 15.94 16.14
C THR A 46 22.70 15.14 15.60
N ALA A 47 22.33 15.41 14.35
CA ALA A 47 21.39 14.64 13.57
C ALA A 47 22.14 13.93 12.44
N THR A 48 22.08 12.61 12.40
CA THR A 48 22.72 11.80 11.36
C THR A 48 21.72 11.50 10.26
N PHE A 49 22.01 11.88 9.04
CA PHE A 49 21.16 11.66 7.87
C PHE A 49 21.40 10.29 7.25
N TYR A 50 20.31 9.59 6.93
CA TYR A 50 20.30 8.35 6.20
C TYR A 50 19.47 8.52 4.92
N ALA A 51 20.10 8.23 3.79
CA ALA A 51 19.43 8.26 2.49
C ALA A 51 18.35 7.17 2.40
N ALA A 52 17.35 7.40 1.54
CA ALA A 52 16.31 6.42 1.28
C ALA A 52 16.91 5.18 0.60
N THR A 53 16.53 3.99 1.09
CA THR A 53 16.83 2.71 0.43
C THR A 53 15.57 2.22 -0.26
N ALA A 54 15.64 1.98 -1.57
CA ALA A 54 14.51 1.47 -2.33
C ALA A 54 14.21 0.00 -2.00
N ALA A 55 12.93 -0.37 -2.07
CA ALA A 55 12.50 -1.77 -2.01
C ALA A 55 12.92 -2.54 -3.27
N LYS A 56 13.39 -3.77 -3.06
CA LYS A 56 13.67 -4.76 -4.10
C LYS A 56 12.58 -5.81 -4.08
N LEU A 57 11.89 -5.97 -5.19
CA LEU A 57 10.82 -6.94 -5.35
C LEU A 57 11.32 -8.16 -6.12
N ASP A 58 10.85 -9.35 -5.76
CA ASP A 58 11.01 -10.55 -6.57
C ASP A 58 9.96 -10.63 -7.69
N LYS A 59 9.97 -11.73 -8.45
CA LYS A 59 9.03 -12.00 -9.55
C LYS A 59 7.56 -12.07 -9.12
N ASP A 60 7.30 -12.31 -7.85
CA ASP A 60 5.96 -12.42 -7.26
C ASP A 60 5.56 -11.11 -6.57
N GLY A 61 6.37 -10.05 -6.65
CA GLY A 61 6.11 -8.76 -6.01
C GLY A 61 6.41 -8.74 -4.52
N LYS A 62 7.03 -9.79 -3.97
CA LYS A 62 7.45 -9.84 -2.58
C LYS A 62 8.69 -8.97 -2.37
N GLN A 63 8.68 -8.17 -1.32
CA GLN A 63 9.85 -7.38 -0.94
C GLN A 63 10.91 -8.28 -0.28
N THR A 64 12.16 -8.14 -0.73
CA THR A 64 13.29 -9.02 -0.36
C THR A 64 14.31 -8.36 0.55
N ASN A 65 14.21 -7.06 0.78
CA ASN A 65 15.04 -6.29 1.70
C ASN A 65 14.19 -5.36 2.55
N THR A 66 14.66 -5.01 3.74
CA THR A 66 14.14 -3.84 4.44
C THR A 66 14.53 -2.58 3.66
N ALA A 67 13.54 -1.75 3.40
CA ALA A 67 13.68 -0.49 2.69
C ALA A 67 13.30 0.66 3.62
N ASN A 68 13.72 1.88 3.30
CA ASN A 68 13.48 3.03 4.16
C ASN A 68 13.27 4.31 3.36
N VAL A 69 12.49 5.24 3.92
CA VAL A 69 12.47 6.64 3.46
C VAL A 69 13.72 7.36 3.94
N ALA A 70 14.02 8.55 3.41
CA ALA A 70 15.12 9.35 3.95
C ALA A 70 14.76 9.83 5.37
N TYR A 71 15.70 9.71 6.31
CA TYR A 71 15.45 10.01 7.72
C TYR A 71 16.68 10.57 8.43
N TYR A 72 16.46 11.12 9.62
CA TYR A 72 17.49 11.55 10.55
C TYR A 72 17.42 10.73 11.83
N VAL A 73 18.58 10.46 12.44
CA VAL A 73 18.68 9.92 13.79
C VAL A 73 19.21 11.00 14.72
N VAL A 74 18.47 11.27 15.79
CA VAL A 74 18.86 12.20 16.87
C VAL A 74 18.69 11.48 18.20
N ASN A 75 19.77 11.33 18.98
CA ASN A 75 19.74 10.61 20.27
C ASN A 75 19.04 9.24 20.18
N ASP A 76 19.42 8.43 19.19
CA ASP A 76 18.87 7.09 18.93
C ASP A 76 17.37 7.04 18.57
N VAL A 77 16.76 8.18 18.25
CA VAL A 77 15.38 8.27 17.76
C VAL A 77 15.36 8.65 16.28
N GLU A 78 14.52 7.95 15.50
CA GLU A 78 14.36 8.16 14.06
C GLU A 78 13.29 9.22 13.76
N TYR A 79 13.60 10.11 12.82
CA TYR A 79 12.75 11.22 12.42
C TYR A 79 12.69 11.41 10.90
N VAL A 80 11.56 11.88 10.41
CA VAL A 80 11.42 12.43 9.05
C VAL A 80 11.34 13.96 9.10
N VAL A 81 11.80 14.61 8.04
CA VAL A 81 11.67 16.07 7.90
C VAL A 81 10.21 16.40 7.63
N VAL A 82 9.69 17.41 8.32
CA VAL A 82 8.35 17.94 8.09
C VAL A 82 8.41 19.42 7.71
N SER A 83 7.33 19.96 7.15
CA SER A 83 7.32 21.32 6.61
C SER A 83 7.05 22.39 7.66
N SER A 84 6.54 22.01 8.84
CA SER A 84 6.04 22.98 9.82
C SER A 84 6.24 22.52 11.27
N LEU A 85 6.19 23.50 12.18
CA LEU A 85 6.20 23.25 13.62
C LEU A 85 4.97 22.45 14.10
N ALA A 86 3.83 22.61 13.44
CA ALA A 86 2.58 21.96 13.85
C ALA A 86 2.65 20.43 13.72
N ASP A 87 3.54 19.95 12.85
CA ASP A 87 3.74 18.53 12.55
C ASP A 87 5.02 17.97 13.18
N ALA A 88 5.81 18.80 13.87
CA ALA A 88 7.12 18.42 14.40
C ALA A 88 7.03 17.92 15.85
N ASP A 89 7.83 16.91 16.17
CA ASP A 89 8.13 16.47 17.55
C ASP A 89 9.43 17.09 18.06
N LEU A 90 10.34 17.44 17.15
CA LEU A 90 11.66 17.99 17.46
C LEU A 90 12.00 19.10 16.46
N VAL A 91 12.53 20.22 16.98
CA VAL A 91 13.03 21.33 16.17
C VAL A 91 14.52 21.50 16.44
N LEU A 92 15.32 21.58 15.38
CA LEU A 92 16.75 21.83 15.45
C LEU A 92 17.07 23.26 15.05
N TYR A 93 17.96 23.91 15.80
CA TYR A 93 18.32 25.32 15.60
C TYR A 93 19.82 25.50 15.32
N GLY A 94 20.14 26.43 14.43
CA GLY A 94 21.51 26.75 14.01
C GLY A 94 22.24 27.70 14.96
N ASP A 95 21.51 28.34 15.87
CA ASP A 95 22.00 29.29 16.87
C ASP A 95 21.71 28.80 18.30
N ALA A 96 22.49 29.31 19.26
CA ALA A 96 22.35 28.94 20.67
C ALA A 96 21.10 29.55 21.31
N ASP A 97 20.49 30.56 20.69
CA ASP A 97 19.29 31.24 21.20
C ASP A 97 17.99 30.64 20.67
N ALA A 98 18.08 29.58 19.86
CA ALA A 98 16.95 28.84 19.30
C ALA A 98 15.99 29.73 18.47
N THR A 99 16.55 30.58 17.62
CA THR A 99 15.80 31.51 16.76
C THR A 99 15.84 31.14 15.28
N SER A 100 16.91 30.50 14.82
CA SER A 100 17.16 30.09 13.44
C SER A 100 16.88 28.60 13.28
N VAL A 101 15.68 28.26 12.82
CA VAL A 101 15.28 26.87 12.59
C VAL A 101 16.07 26.30 11.40
N MET A 102 16.68 25.14 11.61
CA MET A 102 17.32 24.34 10.57
C MET A 102 16.38 23.25 10.04
N LEU A 103 15.78 22.49 10.95
CA LEU A 103 14.95 21.33 10.62
C LEU A 103 13.75 21.23 11.57
N TYR A 104 12.60 20.90 11.00
CA TYR A 104 11.44 20.36 11.71
C TYR A 104 11.44 18.85 11.52
N LEU A 105 11.38 18.10 12.61
CA LEU A 105 11.52 16.65 12.63
C LEU A 105 10.34 16.01 13.35
N ALA A 106 9.72 14.99 12.75
CA ALA A 106 8.64 14.21 13.35
C ALA A 106 9.09 12.75 13.53
N LYS A 107 8.80 12.16 14.69
CA LYS A 107 9.06 10.76 14.97
C LYS A 107 8.23 9.92 14.02
N ALA A 108 8.86 8.94 13.39
CA ALA A 108 8.18 8.09 12.43
C ALA A 108 8.81 6.71 12.37
N THR A 109 8.00 5.72 12.00
CA THR A 109 8.52 4.42 11.53
C THR A 109 9.06 4.63 10.12
N VAL A 110 10.38 4.60 9.94
CA VAL A 110 11.02 4.97 8.66
C VAL A 110 11.34 3.77 7.77
N HIS A 111 11.32 2.57 8.36
CA HIS A 111 11.58 1.29 7.69
C HIS A 111 10.29 0.59 7.31
N TYR A 112 10.29 -0.10 6.18
CA TYR A 112 9.18 -0.89 5.70
C TYR A 112 9.66 -2.17 5.04
N ASN A 113 8.86 -3.23 5.22
CA ASN A 113 9.12 -4.57 4.68
C ASN A 113 8.06 -5.00 3.66
N GLY A 114 7.12 -4.12 3.31
CA GLY A 114 6.07 -4.40 2.35
C GLY A 114 5.63 -3.17 1.59
N THR A 115 5.15 -3.40 0.37
CA THR A 115 4.38 -2.42 -0.40
C THR A 115 2.92 -2.88 -0.44
N GLY A 116 1.99 -1.92 -0.51
CA GLY A 116 0.57 -2.26 -0.47
C GLY A 116 -0.30 -1.38 -1.34
N ILE A 117 -1.57 -1.77 -1.40
CA ILE A 117 -2.67 -1.05 -2.05
C ILE A 117 -3.86 -0.97 -1.11
N GLU A 118 -4.68 0.06 -1.28
CA GLU A 118 -5.90 0.22 -0.52
C GLU A 118 -6.92 -0.87 -0.88
N PHE A 119 -7.51 -1.51 0.13
CA PHE A 119 -8.50 -2.55 -0.03
C PHE A 119 -9.91 -2.00 0.24
N LYS A 120 -10.82 -2.19 -0.72
CA LYS A 120 -12.21 -1.68 -0.66
C LYS A 120 -13.28 -2.73 -0.87
N ASN A 121 -12.90 -3.96 -1.19
CA ASN A 121 -13.85 -4.98 -1.64
C ASN A 121 -14.54 -5.71 -0.47
N PHE A 122 -15.08 -4.95 0.48
CA PHE A 122 -15.87 -5.46 1.59
C PHE A 122 -17.34 -5.61 1.23
N GLY A 123 -18.02 -6.58 1.84
CA GLY A 123 -19.47 -6.66 1.84
C GLY A 123 -20.02 -8.09 1.79
N LYS A 124 -21.34 -8.18 1.58
CA LYS A 124 -22.11 -9.43 1.64
C LYS A 124 -22.44 -10.02 0.27
N LYS A 125 -22.00 -9.40 -0.84
CA LYS A 125 -22.23 -9.93 -2.19
C LYS A 125 -21.16 -10.95 -2.56
N CYS A 126 -21.49 -11.88 -3.45
CA CYS A 126 -20.54 -12.88 -3.92
C CYS A 126 -19.22 -12.25 -4.39
N GLY A 127 -18.10 -12.81 -3.95
CA GLY A 127 -16.75 -12.32 -4.27
C GLY A 127 -16.28 -11.12 -3.43
N GLN A 128 -17.12 -10.56 -2.55
CA GLN A 128 -16.70 -9.58 -1.55
C GLN A 128 -16.19 -10.27 -0.29
N PHE A 129 -15.24 -9.64 0.40
CA PHE A 129 -14.76 -10.11 1.69
C PHE A 129 -15.78 -9.79 2.77
N ASP A 130 -16.36 -10.83 3.36
CA ASP A 130 -17.32 -10.68 4.45
C ASP A 130 -16.57 -10.56 5.77
N TYR A 131 -16.24 -9.32 6.11
CA TYR A 131 -15.53 -8.96 7.32
C TYR A 131 -16.27 -7.81 8.00
N ASP A 132 -16.30 -7.83 9.33
CA ASP A 132 -16.88 -6.75 10.12
C ASP A 132 -15.86 -5.60 10.20
N PHE A 133 -15.89 -4.72 9.21
CA PHE A 133 -14.95 -3.60 9.07
C PHE A 133 -15.55 -2.30 9.57
N ASP A 134 -14.70 -1.41 10.10
CA ASP A 134 -15.07 -0.04 10.38
C ASP A 134 -14.93 0.79 9.09
N SER A 135 -16.07 1.24 8.55
CA SER A 135 -16.09 2.07 7.33
C SER A 135 -15.38 3.43 7.45
N ALA A 136 -15.05 3.90 8.66
CA ALA A 136 -14.26 5.10 8.87
C ALA A 136 -12.74 4.84 8.74
N GLU A 137 -12.31 3.59 8.84
CA GLU A 137 -10.91 3.20 8.76
C GLU A 137 -10.49 2.85 7.32
N THR A 138 -9.19 2.94 7.06
CA THR A 138 -8.62 2.58 5.76
C THR A 138 -7.87 1.27 5.85
N TYR A 139 -8.14 0.36 4.90
CA TYR A 139 -7.56 -0.98 4.88
C TYR A 139 -6.63 -1.16 3.69
N TYR A 140 -5.66 -2.05 3.84
CA TYR A 140 -4.63 -2.32 2.85
C TYR A 140 -4.35 -3.82 2.72
N THR A 141 -3.95 -4.22 1.52
CA THR A 141 -3.33 -5.52 1.25
C THR A 141 -1.92 -5.32 0.74
N THR A 142 -1.09 -6.36 0.82
CA THR A 142 0.25 -6.34 0.23
C THR A 142 0.22 -6.54 -1.27
N ASN A 143 1.25 -6.07 -1.97
CA ASN A 143 1.45 -6.34 -3.40
C ASN A 143 2.05 -7.73 -3.69
N GLU A 144 2.45 -8.47 -2.65
CA GLU A 144 2.96 -9.84 -2.79
C GLU A 144 1.86 -10.75 -3.34
N LYS A 145 2.15 -11.41 -4.47
CA LYS A 145 1.23 -12.32 -5.13
C LYS A 145 0.87 -13.48 -4.22
N GLY A 146 -0.44 -13.68 -4.02
CA GLY A 146 -0.96 -14.76 -3.18
C GLY A 146 -0.91 -14.47 -1.68
N ASN A 147 -0.26 -13.38 -1.25
CA ASN A 147 -0.42 -12.87 0.11
C ASN A 147 -1.76 -12.14 0.20
N LYS A 148 -2.56 -12.54 1.18
CA LYS A 148 -3.95 -12.15 1.34
C LYS A 148 -4.18 -11.48 2.68
N ALA A 149 -3.12 -11.11 3.38
CA ALA A 149 -3.22 -10.42 4.64
C ALA A 149 -3.90 -9.05 4.45
N LEU A 150 -4.87 -8.77 5.32
CA LEU A 150 -5.55 -7.49 5.44
C LEU A 150 -4.98 -6.74 6.62
N TYR A 151 -4.64 -5.50 6.37
CA TYR A 151 -4.11 -4.57 7.35
C TYR A 151 -5.04 -3.37 7.46
N VAL A 152 -5.09 -2.77 8.65
CA VAL A 152 -5.77 -1.49 8.89
C VAL A 152 -4.73 -0.41 9.19
N ALA A 153 -4.99 0.83 8.76
CA ALA A 153 -4.20 1.99 9.18
C ALA A 153 -4.19 2.07 10.72
N ASP A 154 -3.00 2.17 11.33
CA ASP A 154 -2.85 2.30 12.77
C ASP A 154 -1.61 3.14 13.06
N GLU A 155 -1.79 4.33 13.66
CA GLU A 155 -0.67 5.21 14.03
C GLU A 155 0.36 4.50 14.93
N LYS A 156 -0.08 3.52 15.73
CA LYS A 156 0.77 2.74 16.64
C LYS A 156 1.17 1.38 16.06
N GLY A 157 0.83 1.11 14.80
CA GLY A 157 1.19 -0.11 14.10
C GLY A 157 2.71 -0.32 14.09
N ALA A 158 3.14 -1.53 14.45
CA ALA A 158 4.56 -1.90 14.47
C ALA A 158 5.12 -2.15 13.05
N GLU A 159 4.24 -2.28 12.06
CA GLU A 159 4.60 -2.48 10.65
C GLU A 159 4.23 -1.24 9.84
N ALA A 160 4.98 -0.99 8.77
CA ALA A 160 4.67 0.06 7.81
C ALA A 160 4.63 -0.52 6.38
N LEU A 161 3.63 -0.11 5.62
CA LEU A 161 3.51 -0.39 4.19
C LEU A 161 3.74 0.88 3.38
N LEU A 162 4.49 0.76 2.28
CA LEU A 162 4.58 1.83 1.29
C LEU A 162 3.38 1.73 0.34
N VAL A 163 2.47 2.69 0.42
CA VAL A 163 1.23 2.77 -0.38
C VAL A 163 1.20 4.11 -1.11
N GLY A 164 1.24 4.08 -2.45
CA GLY A 164 1.20 5.31 -3.27
C GLY A 164 2.30 6.32 -2.92
N GLY A 165 3.50 5.85 -2.55
CA GLY A 165 4.64 6.68 -2.15
C GLY A 165 4.58 7.21 -0.71
N LYS A 166 3.60 6.78 0.09
CA LYS A 166 3.47 7.13 1.51
C LYS A 166 3.72 5.91 2.38
N LEU A 167 4.46 6.08 3.48
CA LEU A 167 4.49 5.09 4.54
C LEU A 167 3.21 5.21 5.37
N ILE A 168 2.52 4.09 5.51
CA ILE A 168 1.35 3.94 6.34
C ILE A 168 1.67 2.90 7.40
N ASN A 169 1.65 3.31 8.67
CA ASN A 169 1.72 2.36 9.77
C ASN A 169 0.44 1.54 9.81
N VAL A 170 0.58 0.24 10.03
CA VAL A 170 -0.51 -0.70 9.95
C VAL A 170 -0.47 -1.77 11.03
N THR A 171 -1.65 -2.33 11.30
CA THR A 171 -1.84 -3.51 12.15
C THR A 171 -2.56 -4.59 11.35
N LEU A 172 -2.08 -5.84 11.45
CA LEU A 172 -2.72 -6.99 10.81
C LEU A 172 -4.09 -7.26 11.45
N VAL A 173 -5.14 -7.34 10.64
CA VAL A 173 -6.52 -7.59 11.10
C VAL A 173 -7.08 -8.92 10.59
N ALA A 174 -6.59 -9.41 9.45
CA ALA A 174 -6.89 -10.76 8.99
C ALA A 174 -5.68 -11.32 8.22
N ALA A 175 -5.28 -12.56 8.51
CA ALA A 175 -4.18 -13.21 7.78
C ALA A 175 -4.58 -13.61 6.34
N ASP A 176 -5.87 -13.77 6.07
CA ASP A 176 -6.41 -14.15 4.76
C ASP A 176 -7.76 -13.47 4.48
N ALA A 177 -7.75 -12.49 3.57
CA ALA A 177 -8.90 -11.74 3.08
C ALA A 177 -9.64 -12.42 1.91
N THR A 178 -9.48 -13.73 1.72
CA THR A 178 -10.11 -14.48 0.62
C THR A 178 -11.22 -15.43 1.00
N ALA A 179 -11.61 -15.44 2.28
CA ALA A 179 -12.92 -15.94 2.69
C ALA A 179 -14.02 -15.00 2.16
N THR A 180 -14.13 -14.91 0.83
CA THR A 180 -15.15 -14.11 0.17
C THR A 180 -16.48 -14.86 0.19
N VAL A 181 -17.56 -14.10 0.13
CA VAL A 181 -18.90 -14.68 0.02
C VAL A 181 -18.96 -15.57 -1.22
N GLN A 182 -19.19 -16.85 -1.01
CA GLN A 182 -19.31 -17.82 -2.09
C GLN A 182 -20.67 -17.71 -2.77
N HIS A 183 -20.74 -18.16 -4.03
CA HIS A 183 -22.01 -18.41 -4.69
C HIS A 183 -22.69 -19.64 -4.10
N THR A 184 -23.98 -19.52 -3.86
CA THR A 184 -24.82 -20.65 -3.42
C THR A 184 -25.77 -21.00 -4.55
N ALA A 185 -25.55 -22.16 -5.17
CA ALA A 185 -26.33 -22.59 -6.33
C ALA A 185 -27.73 -23.09 -5.95
N ILE A 186 -28.74 -22.56 -6.62
CA ILE A 186 -30.12 -23.05 -6.60
C ILE A 186 -30.42 -23.66 -7.97
N PRO A 187 -30.82 -24.94 -8.07
CA PRO A 187 -31.18 -25.55 -9.33
C PRO A 187 -32.43 -24.89 -9.92
N THR A 188 -32.39 -24.59 -11.21
CA THR A 188 -33.56 -24.21 -11.99
C THR A 188 -34.16 -25.46 -12.59
N VAL A 189 -35.41 -25.77 -12.24
CA VAL A 189 -36.10 -26.97 -12.70
C VAL A 189 -37.22 -26.59 -13.67
N LYS A 190 -37.26 -27.25 -14.82
CA LYS A 190 -38.39 -27.23 -15.76
C LYS A 190 -38.77 -28.67 -16.09
N ASP A 191 -40.06 -28.98 -16.07
CA ASP A 191 -40.60 -30.30 -16.39
C ASP A 191 -39.93 -31.44 -15.59
N GLY A 192 -39.64 -31.19 -14.31
CA GLY A 192 -38.97 -32.16 -13.42
C GLY A 192 -37.48 -32.36 -13.69
N LYS A 193 -36.85 -31.61 -14.61
CA LYS A 193 -35.43 -31.69 -14.95
C LYS A 193 -34.69 -30.40 -14.59
N VAL A 194 -33.47 -30.54 -14.07
CA VAL A 194 -32.57 -29.40 -13.86
C VAL A 194 -32.11 -28.87 -15.21
N VAL A 195 -32.46 -27.63 -15.52
CA VAL A 195 -32.10 -26.96 -16.78
C VAL A 195 -30.99 -25.91 -16.58
N GLY A 196 -30.63 -25.60 -15.35
CA GLY A 196 -29.56 -24.67 -15.01
C GLY A 196 -29.46 -24.41 -13.52
N TYR A 197 -28.67 -23.41 -13.13
CA TYR A 197 -28.53 -22.98 -11.75
C TYR A 197 -28.56 -21.45 -11.66
N THR A 198 -29.02 -20.93 -10.52
CA THR A 198 -29.01 -19.50 -10.20
C THR A 198 -28.41 -19.31 -8.81
N CYS A 199 -27.58 -18.30 -8.62
CA CYS A 199 -27.03 -17.99 -7.31
C CYS A 199 -28.09 -17.39 -6.38
N SER A 200 -28.23 -17.90 -5.16
CA SER A 200 -29.18 -17.37 -4.17
C SER A 200 -28.83 -15.96 -3.68
N VAL A 201 -27.54 -15.61 -3.69
CA VAL A 201 -27.02 -14.33 -3.18
C VAL A 201 -27.06 -13.26 -4.26
N CYS A 202 -26.37 -13.46 -5.39
CA CYS A 202 -26.28 -12.45 -6.44
C CYS A 202 -27.35 -12.57 -7.54
N LYS A 203 -28.20 -13.61 -7.50
CA LYS A 203 -29.27 -13.89 -8.48
C LYS A 203 -28.82 -14.09 -9.93
N LEU A 204 -27.51 -14.21 -10.17
CA LEU A 204 -26.95 -14.50 -11.49
C LEU A 204 -27.18 -15.97 -11.85
N ALA A 205 -27.57 -16.22 -13.09
CA ALA A 205 -27.61 -17.57 -13.66
C ALA A 205 -26.19 -18.09 -13.87
N ALA A 206 -25.98 -19.38 -13.64
CA ALA A 206 -24.72 -20.05 -13.92
C ALA A 206 -24.59 -20.34 -15.43
N VAL A 207 -23.37 -20.22 -15.95
CA VAL A 207 -22.99 -20.63 -17.30
C VAL A 207 -22.59 -22.10 -17.28
N LYS A 208 -23.03 -22.85 -18.29
CA LYS A 208 -22.53 -24.21 -18.54
C LYS A 208 -21.28 -24.13 -19.42
N ALA A 209 -20.15 -24.59 -18.92
CA ALA A 209 -18.93 -24.78 -19.71
C ALA A 209 -19.07 -25.99 -20.64
N ALA A 210 -18.35 -25.95 -21.76
CA ALA A 210 -18.29 -27.05 -22.72
C ALA A 210 -17.56 -28.29 -22.16
N ASN A 211 -16.62 -28.07 -21.23
CA ASN A 211 -15.86 -29.09 -20.50
C ASN A 211 -15.16 -28.42 -19.30
N TYR A 212 -14.58 -29.21 -18.41
CA TYR A 212 -13.88 -28.71 -17.22
C TYR A 212 -12.72 -27.75 -17.57
N ALA A 213 -11.96 -28.03 -18.63
CA ALA A 213 -10.84 -27.18 -19.06
C ALA A 213 -11.28 -25.81 -19.62
N SER A 214 -12.57 -25.64 -19.92
CA SER A 214 -13.15 -24.36 -20.34
C SER A 214 -13.62 -23.50 -19.17
N ILE A 215 -13.51 -24.01 -17.94
CA ILE A 215 -13.83 -23.27 -16.72
C ILE A 215 -12.62 -22.37 -16.39
N PRO A 216 -12.85 -21.08 -16.11
CA PRO A 216 -11.78 -20.18 -15.68
C PRO A 216 -11.07 -20.63 -14.41
N ASP A 217 -9.75 -20.43 -14.36
CA ASP A 217 -8.98 -20.60 -13.13
C ASP A 217 -9.54 -19.71 -12.02
N GLY A 218 -9.73 -20.29 -10.83
CA GLY A 218 -10.30 -19.59 -9.67
C GLY A 218 -11.82 -19.45 -9.67
N ALA A 219 -12.54 -19.89 -10.70
CA ALA A 219 -14.00 -19.90 -10.67
C ALA A 219 -14.54 -20.93 -9.67
N GLN A 220 -15.57 -20.56 -8.93
CA GLN A 220 -16.29 -21.50 -8.09
C GLN A 220 -17.12 -22.45 -8.95
N ILE A 221 -16.78 -23.73 -8.90
CA ILE A 221 -17.47 -24.79 -9.66
C ILE A 221 -18.63 -25.32 -8.82
N ILE A 222 -19.80 -25.47 -9.44
CA ILE A 222 -20.90 -26.21 -8.82
C ILE A 222 -20.53 -27.70 -8.85
N THR A 223 -20.24 -28.25 -7.67
CA THR A 223 -19.74 -29.62 -7.49
C THR A 223 -20.49 -30.64 -8.34
N GLY A 224 -19.73 -31.47 -9.07
CA GLY A 224 -20.25 -32.55 -9.89
C GLY A 224 -20.80 -32.14 -11.26
N ASN A 225 -20.71 -30.85 -11.64
CA ASN A 225 -21.18 -30.36 -12.95
C ASN A 225 -20.20 -29.34 -13.56
N TRP A 226 -20.40 -29.01 -14.84
CA TRP A 226 -19.63 -27.98 -15.56
C TRP A 226 -20.27 -26.59 -15.48
N TYR A 227 -21.00 -26.29 -14.41
CA TYR A 227 -21.61 -24.98 -14.22
C TYR A 227 -20.77 -24.11 -13.29
N PHE A 228 -20.64 -22.83 -13.64
CA PHE A 228 -19.98 -21.81 -12.84
C PHE A 228 -20.77 -20.49 -12.94
N PRO A 229 -20.74 -19.61 -11.94
CA PRO A 229 -21.50 -18.36 -11.96
C PRO A 229 -21.08 -17.44 -13.13
N ALA A 230 -22.06 -16.86 -13.83
CA ALA A 230 -21.81 -15.85 -14.86
C ALA A 230 -21.28 -14.55 -14.25
N THR A 231 -20.49 -13.79 -14.99
CA THR A 231 -20.16 -12.40 -14.62
C THR A 231 -21.40 -11.51 -14.71
N ALA A 232 -21.53 -10.55 -13.80
CA ALA A 232 -22.32 -9.35 -14.07
C ALA A 232 -21.59 -8.54 -15.14
N ALA A 233 -21.72 -8.94 -16.40
CA ALA A 233 -21.18 -8.18 -17.51
C ALA A 233 -21.92 -6.84 -17.59
N SER A 234 -21.17 -5.74 -17.49
CA SER A 234 -21.56 -4.50 -18.15
C SER A 234 -21.97 -4.87 -19.58
N THR A 235 -23.15 -4.43 -20.00
CA THR A 235 -23.81 -4.84 -21.24
C THR A 235 -23.03 -4.38 -22.47
N THR A 236 -22.10 -5.20 -22.96
CA THR A 236 -21.69 -5.20 -24.38
C THR A 236 -20.95 -6.51 -24.73
N PRO A 237 -21.48 -7.36 -25.64
CA PRO A 237 -20.76 -8.52 -26.11
C PRO A 237 -19.78 -8.10 -27.21
N SER A 238 -18.48 -8.04 -26.90
CA SER A 238 -17.46 -8.13 -27.94
C SER A 238 -17.04 -9.59 -28.06
N ALA A 239 -17.04 -10.10 -29.28
CA ALA A 239 -16.67 -11.47 -29.59
C ALA A 239 -15.24 -11.77 -29.10
N GLY A 240 -15.12 -12.64 -28.11
CA GLY A 240 -13.85 -13.09 -27.55
C GLY A 240 -14.01 -13.37 -26.06
N SER A 241 -13.86 -14.64 -25.67
CA SER A 241 -13.71 -15.23 -24.33
C SER A 241 -14.41 -14.52 -23.15
N PRO A 242 -15.29 -15.20 -22.38
CA PRO A 242 -15.91 -14.62 -21.19
C PRO A 242 -14.83 -14.04 -20.27
N LYS A 243 -14.85 -12.72 -20.05
CA LYS A 243 -13.99 -12.05 -19.07
C LYS A 243 -14.40 -12.60 -17.71
N THR A 244 -13.45 -13.22 -17.02
CA THR A 244 -13.71 -14.09 -15.88
C THR A 244 -13.72 -13.31 -14.58
N PHE A 245 -14.36 -13.91 -13.59
CA PHE A 245 -14.37 -13.50 -12.20
C PHE A 245 -12.94 -13.40 -11.70
N ASP A 246 -12.47 -12.19 -11.50
CA ASP A 246 -11.27 -11.95 -10.73
C ASP A 246 -11.66 -11.74 -9.25
N ALA A 247 -12.28 -12.77 -8.66
CA ALA A 247 -12.64 -12.77 -7.25
C ALA A 247 -11.66 -13.56 -6.38
N GLY A 248 -10.40 -13.52 -6.78
CA GLY A 248 -9.28 -13.87 -5.94
C GLY A 248 -8.28 -12.74 -5.97
N ILE A 249 -8.70 -11.52 -5.60
CA ILE A 249 -7.92 -10.30 -5.74
C ILE A 249 -7.55 -10.09 -7.21
N ALA A 250 -8.39 -9.33 -7.91
CA ALA A 250 -7.95 -8.71 -9.15
C ALA A 250 -6.78 -7.87 -8.80
N MET A 251 -5.62 -8.44 -9.09
CA MET A 251 -4.31 -7.89 -9.15
C MET A 251 -4.42 -6.65 -10.05
N TYR A 252 -4.98 -5.59 -9.48
CA TYR A 252 -4.58 -4.22 -9.71
C TYR A 252 -3.13 -4.10 -9.22
N VAL A 253 -2.24 -4.91 -9.81
CA VAL A 253 -0.90 -4.47 -10.19
C VAL A 253 -1.09 -3.59 -11.41
N GLY A 254 -1.94 -2.57 -11.25
CA GLY A 254 -2.04 -1.46 -12.14
C GLY A 254 -0.80 -0.64 -11.90
N MET A 255 0.19 -0.80 -12.77
CA MET A 255 1.02 0.29 -13.30
C MET A 255 1.18 1.51 -12.36
N ALA A 256 1.79 1.32 -11.20
CA ALA A 256 2.10 2.43 -10.30
C ALA A 256 3.46 2.24 -9.61
N LEU A 257 4.41 1.57 -10.27
CA LEU A 257 5.84 1.67 -9.95
C LEU A 257 6.67 1.55 -11.24
N THR A 258 6.37 2.38 -12.25
CA THR A 258 7.49 3.03 -12.94
C THR A 258 8.03 4.08 -11.97
N SER A 259 8.72 3.60 -10.93
CA SER A 259 9.66 4.44 -10.24
C SER A 259 10.52 5.10 -11.31
N VAL A 260 10.64 6.41 -11.14
CA VAL A 260 11.68 7.28 -11.67
C VAL A 260 13.03 6.60 -11.40
N ALA A 261 13.38 5.62 -12.22
CA ALA A 261 14.74 5.21 -12.44
C ALA A 261 15.27 6.28 -13.39
N GLY A 262 16.04 7.20 -12.84
CA GLY A 262 16.85 8.10 -13.64
C GLY A 262 17.68 7.24 -14.59
N SER A 263 17.21 7.12 -15.83
CA SER A 263 18.09 6.84 -16.95
C SER A 263 19.01 8.05 -17.02
N ALA A 264 20.17 7.89 -16.38
CA ALA A 264 21.35 8.65 -16.68
C ALA A 264 21.42 8.77 -18.20
N VAL A 265 21.21 10.00 -18.67
CA VAL A 265 21.68 10.44 -19.96
C VAL A 265 23.18 10.13 -19.94
N VAL A 266 23.55 9.02 -20.58
CA VAL A 266 24.95 8.73 -20.89
C VAL A 266 25.30 9.71 -22.00
N ILE A 267 25.76 10.91 -21.61
CA ILE A 267 26.59 11.75 -22.47
C ILE A 267 27.88 10.96 -22.70
N GLY A 268 27.84 10.15 -23.75
CA GLY A 268 28.95 9.38 -24.27
C GLY A 268 29.40 9.98 -25.60
N LYS A 269 30.50 10.72 -25.53
CA LYS A 269 31.46 10.99 -26.62
C LYS A 269 30.94 11.67 -27.90
N LYS A 270 31.30 12.95 -28.00
CA LYS A 270 31.76 13.62 -29.22
C LYS A 270 32.60 12.66 -30.07
N LYS A 271 32.14 12.34 -31.28
CA LYS A 271 32.95 11.74 -32.33
C LYS A 271 32.83 12.63 -33.56
N GLU A 272 33.96 13.17 -33.94
CA GLU A 272 34.21 13.91 -35.17
C GLU A 272 33.89 13.04 -36.38
N PHE A 273 33.25 13.63 -37.38
CA PHE A 273 33.59 13.54 -38.80
C PHE A 273 33.13 14.83 -39.48
#